data_AF-A0A0Q8ADB0-F1
#
_entry.id   AF-A0A0Q8ADB0-F1
#
_cell.length_a   1.000
_cell.length_b   1.000
_cell.length_c   1.000
_cell.angle_alpha   90.00
_cell.angle_beta   90.00
_cell.angle_gamma   90.00
#
_symmetry.space_group_name_H-M   'P 1'
#
loop_
_entity.id
_entity.type
_entity.pdbx_description
1 polymer ?
#
loop_
_entity_poly.entity_id
_entity_poly.type
_entity_poly.pdbx_seq_one_letter_code
_entity_poly.pdbx_strand_id
1 'polypeptide(L)'
;MDAIGWAVMGVVCAATVVLIALAPRLKRDHLRKQLDGEAGGSLSGVGAGFDAVWRPSAEDAHAQWEAQVEMPAPAPAPGDKGSVDEGRLVIEVDQPK
;
A
#
# COMPACT_ATOMS: atom_id res chain seq x y z
N MET A 1 19.04 -14.96 -39.30
CA MET A 1 18.07 -14.05 -38.66
C MET A 1 17.90 -12.88 -39.60
N ASP A 2 16.67 -12.55 -39.93
CA ASP A 2 16.27 -11.48 -40.83
C ASP A 2 16.30 -10.10 -40.13
N ALA A 3 16.34 -9.02 -40.91
CA ALA A 3 16.44 -7.65 -40.37
C ALA A 3 15.25 -7.29 -39.45
N ILE A 4 14.07 -7.85 -39.72
CA ILE A 4 12.88 -7.69 -38.90
C ILE A 4 13.09 -8.33 -37.52
N GLY A 5 13.66 -9.55 -37.45
CA GLY A 5 13.98 -10.21 -36.20
C GLY A 5 14.92 -9.40 -35.31
N TRP A 6 15.95 -8.77 -35.88
CA TRP A 6 16.84 -7.87 -35.14
C TRP A 6 16.17 -6.59 -34.68
N ALA A 7 15.30 -6.00 -35.50
CA ALA A 7 14.54 -4.82 -35.11
C ALA A 7 13.59 -5.13 -33.94
N VAL A 8 12.88 -6.25 -33.99
CA VAL A 8 12.00 -6.70 -32.91
C VAL A 8 12.79 -6.94 -31.63
N MET A 9 13.92 -7.65 -31.70
CA MET A 9 14.78 -7.89 -30.55
C MET A 9 15.27 -6.57 -29.93
N GLY A 10 15.70 -5.62 -30.77
CA GLY A 10 16.14 -4.30 -30.33
C GLY A 10 15.06 -3.53 -29.58
N VAL A 11 13.81 -3.55 -30.10
CA VAL A 11 12.67 -2.91 -29.44
C VAL A 11 12.37 -3.56 -28.09
N VAL A 12 12.37 -4.89 -28.02
CA VAL A 12 12.11 -5.61 -26.77
C VAL A 12 13.18 -5.26 -25.73
N CYS A 13 14.46 -5.34 -26.10
CA CYS A 13 15.56 -4.99 -25.18
C CYS A 13 15.46 -3.53 -24.72
N ALA A 14 15.20 -2.58 -25.63
CA ALA A 14 15.04 -1.18 -25.28
C ALA A 14 13.87 -0.94 -24.32
N ALA A 15 12.71 -1.56 -24.59
CA ALA A 15 11.55 -1.48 -23.72
C ALA A 15 11.84 -2.03 -22.32
N THR A 16 12.53 -3.18 -22.22
CA THR A 16 12.94 -3.76 -20.93
C THR A 16 13.86 -2.81 -20.16
N VAL A 17 14.87 -2.24 -20.81
CA VAL A 17 15.80 -1.29 -20.17
C VAL A 17 15.05 -0.05 -19.67
N VAL A 18 14.15 0.51 -20.48
CA VAL A 18 13.33 1.67 -20.09
C VAL A 18 12.46 1.34 -18.89
N LEU A 19 11.79 0.18 -18.86
CA LEU A 19 10.96 -0.22 -17.73
C LEU A 19 11.78 -0.40 -16.44
N ILE A 20 12.96 -1.02 -16.52
CA ILE A 20 13.87 -1.16 -15.36
C ILE A 20 14.31 0.22 -14.86
N ALA A 21 14.66 1.14 -15.76
CA ALA A 21 15.05 2.49 -15.41
C ALA A 21 13.91 3.31 -14.77
N LEU A 22 12.66 3.12 -15.24
CA LEU A 22 11.49 3.81 -14.73
C LEU A 22 10.91 3.20 -13.45
N ALA A 23 11.17 1.93 -13.17
CA ALA A 23 10.64 1.19 -12.01
C ALA A 23 10.76 1.95 -10.66
N PRO A 24 11.92 2.49 -10.25
CA PRO A 24 12.02 3.21 -8.97
C PRO A 24 11.18 4.48 -8.94
N ARG A 25 10.99 5.15 -10.08
CA ARG A 25 10.18 6.36 -10.18
C ARG A 25 8.69 6.03 -10.09
N LEU A 26 8.26 5.03 -10.86
CA LEU A 26 6.88 4.51 -10.82
C LEU A 26 6.50 4.04 -9.42
N LYS A 27 7.40 3.33 -8.71
CA LYS A 27 7.19 2.91 -7.32
C LYS A 27 6.96 4.09 -6.39
N ARG A 28 7.79 5.14 -6.49
CA ARG A 28 7.66 6.34 -5.64
C ARG A 28 6.37 7.10 -5.90
N ASP A 29 5.99 7.25 -7.16
CA ASP A 29 4.74 7.93 -7.53
C ASP A 29 3.51 7.13 -7.09
N HIS A 30 3.57 5.80 -7.14
CA HIS A 30 2.51 4.94 -6.63
C HIS A 30 2.36 5.04 -5.10
N LEU A 31 3.48 5.01 -4.37
CA LEU A 31 3.50 5.21 -2.92
C LEU A 31 2.90 6.56 -2.51
N ARG A 32 3.23 7.65 -3.23
CA ARG A 32 2.65 8.97 -2.99
C ARG A 32 1.14 8.95 -3.13
N LYS A 33 0.63 8.43 -4.25
CA LYS A 33 -0.82 8.31 -4.48
C LYS A 33 -1.54 7.45 -3.45
N GLN A 34 -0.88 6.40 -2.94
CA GLN A 34 -1.43 5.59 -1.85
C GLN A 34 -1.53 6.38 -0.54
N LEU A 35 -0.49 7.15 -0.20
CA LEU A 35 -0.48 8.00 0.99
C LEU A 35 -1.50 9.15 0.91
N ASP A 36 -1.74 9.66 -0.30
CA ASP A 36 -2.72 10.72 -0.56
C ASP A 36 -4.16 10.21 -0.62
N GLY A 37 -4.40 8.90 -0.43
CA GLY A 37 -5.73 8.29 -0.45
C GLY A 37 -6.34 8.10 -1.85
N GLU A 38 -5.58 8.38 -2.92
CA GLU A 38 -5.98 8.22 -4.33
C GLU A 38 -5.71 6.79 -4.86
N ALA A 39 -5.61 5.79 -3.98
CA ALA A 39 -5.21 4.43 -4.33
C ALA A 39 -6.26 3.72 -5.23
N GLY A 40 -6.14 3.89 -6.55
CA GLY A 40 -7.03 3.28 -7.55
C GLY A 40 -6.56 3.47 -8.99
N GLY A 41 -5.27 3.28 -9.27
CA GLY A 41 -4.72 3.42 -10.63
C GLY A 41 -4.92 2.19 -11.52
N SER A 42 -5.10 2.38 -12.83
CA SER A 42 -5.44 1.35 -13.84
C SER A 42 -4.49 0.15 -13.98
N LEU A 43 -3.38 0.12 -13.25
CA LEU A 43 -2.39 -0.97 -13.24
C LEU A 43 -2.37 -1.78 -11.94
N SER A 44 -3.22 -1.44 -10.95
CA SER A 44 -3.29 -2.16 -9.68
C SER A 44 -3.58 -3.66 -9.87
N GLY A 45 -4.47 -4.00 -10.81
CA GLY A 45 -4.82 -5.40 -11.14
C GLY A 45 -3.73 -6.17 -11.89
N VAL A 46 -2.91 -5.49 -12.70
CA VAL A 46 -1.81 -6.15 -13.43
C VAL A 46 -0.66 -6.45 -12.48
N GLY A 47 -0.31 -5.51 -11.59
CA GLY A 47 0.73 -5.72 -10.56
C GLY A 47 0.38 -6.83 -9.56
N ALA A 48 -0.90 -6.95 -9.18
CA ALA A 48 -1.37 -7.98 -8.26
C ALA A 48 -1.14 -9.41 -8.79
N GLY A 49 -1.38 -9.64 -10.10
CA GLY A 49 -1.12 -10.93 -10.72
C GLY A 49 0.36 -11.33 -10.77
N PHE A 50 1.26 -10.35 -10.89
CA PHE A 50 2.70 -10.61 -10.73
C PHE A 50 3.07 -10.80 -9.26
N ASP A 51 2.46 -10.09 -8.29
CA ASP A 51 2.79 -10.29 -6.87
C ASP A 51 2.52 -11.74 -6.43
N ALA A 52 1.56 -12.46 -7.02
CA ALA A 52 1.33 -13.88 -6.73
C ALA A 52 2.52 -14.81 -7.07
N VAL A 53 3.34 -14.46 -8.07
CA VAL A 53 4.50 -15.29 -8.47
C VAL A 53 5.76 -14.92 -7.67
N TRP A 54 5.94 -13.65 -7.29
CA TRP A 54 7.14 -13.18 -6.59
C TRP A 54 6.94 -13.01 -5.07
N ARG A 55 5.69 -12.83 -4.61
CA ARG A 55 5.27 -12.69 -3.20
C ARG A 55 3.94 -13.44 -2.93
N PRO A 56 3.93 -14.78 -3.08
CA PRO A 56 2.70 -15.58 -2.93
C PRO A 56 2.01 -15.42 -1.57
N SER A 57 2.76 -15.12 -0.50
CA SER A 57 2.20 -14.94 0.85
C SER A 57 1.65 -13.53 1.13
N ALA A 58 1.70 -12.61 0.15
CA ALA A 58 1.27 -11.23 0.38
C ALA A 58 -0.24 -11.14 0.66
N GLU A 59 -1.02 -11.96 -0.05
CA GLU A 59 -2.48 -11.99 0.07
C GLU A 59 -2.92 -12.57 1.41
N ASP A 60 -2.31 -13.69 1.83
CA ASP A 60 -2.52 -14.30 3.15
C ASP A 60 -2.10 -13.36 4.29
N ALA A 61 -0.98 -12.65 4.14
CA ALA A 61 -0.52 -11.69 5.13
C ALA A 61 -1.47 -10.48 5.25
N HIS A 62 -2.05 -10.03 4.14
CA HIS A 62 -3.06 -8.96 4.16
C HIS A 62 -4.35 -9.43 4.83
N ALA A 63 -4.80 -10.65 4.54
CA ALA A 63 -5.98 -11.25 5.18
C ALA A 63 -5.78 -11.46 6.69
N GLN A 64 -4.59 -11.91 7.10
CA GLN A 64 -4.25 -12.03 8.52
C GLN A 64 -4.15 -10.67 9.20
N TRP A 65 -3.65 -9.64 8.50
CA TRP A 65 -3.62 -8.29 9.01
C TRP A 65 -5.04 -7.76 9.23
N GLU A 66 -5.92 -7.86 8.23
CA GLU A 66 -7.33 -7.46 8.34
C GLU A 66 -8.06 -8.19 9.48
N ALA A 67 -7.80 -9.49 9.65
CA ALA A 67 -8.37 -10.28 10.75
C ALA A 67 -7.85 -9.85 12.13
N GLN A 68 -6.67 -9.23 12.20
CA GLN A 68 -6.07 -8.69 13.43
C GLN A 68 -6.36 -7.21 13.66
N VAL A 69 -6.97 -6.51 12.69
CA VAL A 69 -7.41 -5.12 12.91
C VAL A 69 -8.63 -5.14 13.81
N GLU A 70 -8.39 -5.10 15.11
CA GLU A 70 -9.39 -4.70 16.08
C GLU A 70 -9.75 -3.23 15.79
N MET A 71 -11.03 -2.97 15.52
CA MET A 71 -11.49 -1.60 15.37
C MET A 71 -11.09 -0.83 16.64
N PRO A 72 -10.47 0.37 16.51
CA PRO A 72 -10.20 1.19 17.68
C PRO A 72 -11.52 1.37 18.42
N ALA A 73 -11.44 1.40 19.77
CA ALA A 73 -12.59 1.61 20.62
C ALA A 73 -13.44 2.77 20.05
N PRO A 74 -14.78 2.62 20.04
CA PRO A 74 -15.65 3.64 19.47
C PRO A 74 -15.27 5.01 20.00
N ALA A 75 -15.33 6.02 19.14
CA ALA A 75 -15.02 7.38 19.53
C ALA A 75 -15.80 7.72 20.82
N PRO A 76 -15.14 8.30 21.84
CA PRO A 76 -15.78 8.55 23.12
C PRO A 76 -17.05 9.38 22.91
N ALA A 77 -18.16 8.93 23.48
CA ALA A 77 -19.40 9.68 23.43
C ALA A 77 -19.25 10.97 24.25
N PRO A 78 -19.97 12.05 23.93
CA PRO A 78 -20.06 13.22 24.80
C PRO A 78 -20.51 12.79 26.21
N GLY A 79 -19.59 12.82 27.18
CA GLY A 79 -19.82 12.38 28.57
C GLY A 79 -19.13 11.06 28.99
N ASP A 80 -18.37 10.40 28.11
CA ASP A 80 -17.54 9.23 28.45
C ASP A 80 -16.34 9.61 29.35
N LYS A 81 -15.71 8.61 29.97
CA LYS A 81 -14.49 8.80 30.78
C LYS A 81 -13.35 9.32 29.91
N GLY A 82 -12.99 10.58 30.14
CA GLY A 82 -11.95 11.32 29.43
C GLY A 82 -12.44 12.72 29.11
N SER A 83 -11.91 13.73 29.80
CA SER A 83 -12.26 15.12 29.52
C SER A 83 -11.28 15.72 28.51
N VAL A 84 -11.80 16.59 27.63
CA VAL A 84 -10.96 17.50 26.87
C VAL A 84 -10.83 18.78 27.68
N ASP A 85 -9.64 19.03 28.22
CA ASP A 85 -9.30 20.26 28.94
C ASP A 85 -8.25 21.02 28.15
N GLU A 86 -8.49 22.31 27.90
CA GLU A 86 -7.60 23.20 27.13
C GLU A 86 -7.07 22.61 25.79
N GLY A 87 -7.88 21.79 25.11
CA GLY A 87 -7.50 21.15 23.84
C GLY A 87 -6.59 19.93 23.99
N ARG A 88 -6.47 19.37 25.20
CA ARG A 88 -5.75 18.12 25.49
C ARG A 88 -6.69 17.06 26.04
N LEU A 89 -6.48 15.82 25.61
CA LEU A 89 -7.18 14.65 26.13
C LEU A 89 -6.57 14.26 27.49
N VAL A 90 -7.39 14.27 28.54
CA VAL A 90 -7.03 13.80 29.89
C VAL A 90 -7.69 12.45 30.12
N ILE A 91 -6.88 11.41 30.36
CA ILE A 91 -7.35 10.04 30.63
C ILE A 91 -6.99 9.70 32.08
N GLU A 92 -7.99 9.54 32.94
CA GLU A 92 -7.79 9.00 34.29
C GLU A 92 -7.64 7.47 34.22
N VAL A 93 -6.47 6.98 34.62
CA VAL A 93 -6.21 5.55 34.78
C VAL A 93 -6.44 5.16 36.24
N ASP A 94 -7.43 4.29 36.47
CA ASP A 94 -7.68 3.69 37.79
C ASP A 94 -6.43 2.91 38.23
N GLN A 95 -5.96 3.19 39.45
CA GLN A 95 -4.80 2.49 40.04
C GLN A 95 -5.17 1.03 40.31
N PRO A 96 -4.34 0.05 39.90
CA PRO A 96 -4.59 -1.36 40.21
C PRO A 96 -4.51 -1.59 41.73
N LYS A 97 -5.44 -2.40 42.24
CA LYS A 97 -5.57 -2.76 43.67
C LYS A 97 -4.57 -3.83 44.08
#